data_AF-A0A8J6UZZ4-F1
#
_entry.id   AF-A0A8J6UZZ4-F1
#
_cell.length_a   1.000
_cell.length_b   1.000
_cell.length_c   1.000
_cell.angle_alpha   90.00
_cell.angle_beta   90.00
_cell.angle_gamma   90.00
#
_symmetry.space_group_name_H-M   'P 1'
#
loop_
_entity.id
_entity.type
_entity.pdbx_description
1 polymer ?
#
loop_
_entity_poly.entity_id
_entity_poly.type
_entity_poly.pdbx_seq_one_letter_code
_entity_poly.pdbx_strand_id
1 'polypeptide(L)'
;MPRLYCVLTCLGMMAVLGERALALPPPDDIPEEILRTEVITEARSPLDGEPLSAADYAALQEHLRDPNTETVVNPDIAELIKLLQLRRLLKPILPFLR
;
A
#
# COMPACT_ATOMS: atom_id res chain seq x y z
N MET A 1 -48.79 -39.21 8.53
CA MET A 1 -48.85 -37.93 7.78
C MET A 1 -48.37 -36.68 8.54
N PRO A 2 -48.45 -36.51 9.88
CA PRO A 2 -48.09 -35.23 10.52
C PRO A 2 -46.57 -34.96 10.58
N ARG A 3 -45.75 -36.00 10.52
CA ARG A 3 -44.28 -35.88 10.53
C ARG A 3 -43.72 -35.20 9.28
N LEU A 4 -44.35 -35.40 8.13
CA LEU A 4 -43.88 -34.85 6.86
C LEU A 4 -44.19 -33.34 6.74
N TYR A 5 -45.36 -32.94 7.26
CA TYR A 5 -45.73 -31.53 7.39
C TYR A 5 -44.80 -30.77 8.34
N CYS A 6 -44.46 -31.38 9.48
CA CYS A 6 -43.55 -30.76 10.45
C CYS A 6 -42.14 -30.57 9.87
N VAL A 7 -41.65 -31.53 9.09
CA VAL A 7 -40.36 -31.41 8.38
C VAL A 7 -40.40 -30.30 7.33
N LEU A 8 -41.49 -30.19 6.55
CA LEU A 8 -41.63 -29.13 5.55
C LEU A 8 -41.73 -27.73 6.18
N THR A 9 -42.43 -27.59 7.31
CA THR A 9 -42.50 -26.30 8.02
C THR A 9 -41.16 -25.92 8.65
N CYS A 10 -40.43 -26.89 9.22
CA CYS A 10 -39.09 -26.65 9.74
C CYS A 10 -38.10 -26.25 8.63
N LEU A 11 -38.16 -26.88 7.46
CA LEU A 11 -37.31 -26.56 6.32
C LEU A 11 -37.56 -25.14 5.79
N GLY A 12 -38.83 -24.75 5.66
CA GLY A 12 -39.20 -23.39 5.24
C GLY A 12 -38.76 -22.32 6.24
N MET A 13 -38.78 -22.63 7.55
CA MET A 13 -38.36 -21.70 8.59
C MET A 13 -36.84 -21.50 8.59
N MET A 14 -36.04 -22.55 8.38
CA MET A 14 -34.59 -22.45 8.25
C MET A 14 -34.15 -21.61 7.03
N ALA A 15 -34.92 -21.65 5.94
CA ALA A 15 -34.65 -20.81 4.76
C ALA A 15 -34.89 -19.31 5.01
N VAL A 16 -35.82 -18.96 5.92
CA VAL A 16 -36.11 -17.57 6.30
C VAL A 16 -35.09 -17.02 7.30
N LEU A 17 -34.48 -17.90 8.09
CA LEU A 17 -33.43 -17.56 9.07
C LEU A 17 -32.01 -17.52 8.47
N GLY A 18 -31.85 -17.74 7.17
CA GLY A 18 -30.57 -17.57 6.49
C GLY A 18 -30.07 -16.15 6.64
N GLU A 19 -29.01 -15.97 7.44
CA GLU A 19 -28.34 -14.68 7.62
C GLU A 19 -28.06 -14.05 6.24
N ARG A 20 -28.55 -12.81 6.07
CA ARG A 20 -28.19 -12.00 4.91
C ARG A 20 -26.67 -11.92 4.86
N ALA A 21 -26.11 -12.38 3.74
CA ALA A 21 -24.69 -12.53 3.45
C ALA A 21 -23.78 -11.60 4.29
N LEU A 22 -23.10 -12.17 5.29
CA LEU A 22 -22.16 -11.53 6.23
C LEU A 22 -20.90 -10.93 5.58
N ALA A 23 -20.77 -11.00 4.26
CA ALA A 23 -19.56 -10.65 3.52
C ALA A 23 -19.79 -9.56 2.45
N LEU A 24 -20.97 -8.94 2.40
CA LEU A 24 -21.16 -7.78 1.56
C LEU A 24 -20.46 -6.58 2.21
N PRO A 25 -19.65 -5.82 1.46
CA PRO A 25 -19.11 -4.56 1.95
C PRO A 25 -20.27 -3.63 2.35
N PRO A 26 -20.03 -2.69 3.27
CA PRO A 26 -20.99 -1.65 3.61
C PRO A 26 -21.60 -1.01 2.35
N PRO A 27 -22.89 -0.66 2.34
CA PRO A 27 -23.52 -0.04 1.18
C PRO A 27 -22.93 1.32 0.81
N ASP A 28 -22.22 1.96 1.74
CA ASP A 28 -21.50 3.22 1.54
C ASP A 28 -20.09 3.02 0.96
N ASP A 29 -19.57 1.78 0.91
CA ASP A 29 -18.26 1.50 0.32
C ASP A 29 -18.36 1.53 -1.21
N ILE A 30 -17.41 2.24 -1.83
CA ILE A 30 -17.32 2.34 -3.28
C ILE A 30 -16.90 0.97 -3.84
N PRO A 31 -17.65 0.38 -4.79
CA PRO A 31 -17.27 -0.87 -5.44
C PRO A 31 -15.90 -0.79 -6.12
N GLU A 32 -15.12 -1.86 -6.04
CA GLU A 32 -13.79 -1.93 -6.66
C GLU A 32 -13.83 -1.69 -8.18
N GLU A 33 -14.90 -2.08 -8.86
CA GLU A 33 -15.09 -1.87 -10.29
C GLU A 33 -15.17 -0.38 -10.65
N ILE A 34 -15.70 0.44 -9.74
CA ILE A 34 -15.73 1.89 -9.88
C ILE A 34 -14.34 2.46 -9.60
N LEU A 35 -13.68 2.05 -8.51
CA LEU A 35 -12.31 2.49 -8.20
C LEU A 35 -11.29 2.14 -9.29
N ARG A 36 -11.47 1.01 -9.98
CA ARG A 36 -10.61 0.61 -11.11
C ARG A 36 -10.85 1.43 -12.37
N THR A 37 -12.00 2.07 -12.50
CA THR A 37 -12.33 2.95 -13.63
C THR A 37 -12.11 4.43 -13.32
N GLU A 38 -11.99 4.79 -12.04
CA GLU A 38 -11.55 6.12 -11.61
C GLU A 38 -10.11 6.39 -12.06
N VAL A 39 -9.94 7.42 -12.89
CA VAL A 39 -8.62 7.93 -13.22
C VAL A 39 -8.13 8.73 -12.02
N ILE A 40 -7.15 8.19 -11.29
CA ILE A 40 -6.51 8.86 -10.15
C ILE A 40 -5.83 10.12 -10.67
N THR A 41 -6.52 11.26 -10.58
CA THR A 41 -6.01 12.58 -11.00
C THR A 41 -5.12 13.20 -9.93
N GLU A 42 -5.30 12.78 -8.68
CA GLU A 42 -4.59 13.26 -7.50
C GLU A 42 -3.39 12.33 -7.22
N ALA A 43 -2.23 12.68 -7.77
CA ALA A 43 -0.99 12.03 -7.36
C ALA A 43 -0.51 12.62 -6.03
N ARG A 44 0.27 11.88 -5.25
CA ARG A 44 0.99 12.39 -4.09
C ARG A 44 2.46 12.49 -4.46
N SER A 45 3.15 13.55 -4.03
CA SER A 45 4.60 13.67 -4.22
C SER A 45 5.30 12.49 -3.52
N PRO A 46 6.19 11.74 -4.20
CA PRO A 46 6.98 10.67 -3.57
C PRO A 46 8.02 11.20 -2.58
N LEU A 47 8.29 12.51 -2.59
CA LEU A 47 9.26 13.15 -1.70
C LEU A 47 8.60 13.60 -0.39
N ASP A 48 7.46 14.29 -0.50
CA ASP A 48 6.85 15.02 0.62
C ASP A 48 5.43 14.56 0.98
N GLY A 49 4.77 13.75 0.13
CA GLY A 49 3.40 13.31 0.36
C GLY A 49 2.33 14.39 0.12
N GLU A 50 2.72 15.56 -0.35
CA GLU A 50 1.80 16.64 -0.74
C GLU A 50 0.99 16.27 -2.01
N PRO A 51 -0.23 16.80 -2.16
CA PRO A 51 -1.03 16.58 -3.37
C PRO A 51 -0.33 17.22 -4.58
N LEU A 52 -0.23 16.45 -5.67
CA LEU A 52 0.49 16.77 -6.89
C LEU A 52 -0.39 16.44 -8.11
N SER A 53 -0.40 17.32 -9.12
CA SER A 53 -1.09 17.05 -10.38
C SER A 53 -0.42 15.91 -11.13
N ALA A 54 -1.18 15.14 -11.91
CA ALA A 54 -0.65 14.06 -12.75
C ALA A 54 0.45 14.54 -13.72
N ALA A 55 0.35 15.76 -14.25
CA ALA A 55 1.36 16.34 -15.14
C ALA A 55 2.68 16.64 -14.39
N ASP A 56 2.57 17.23 -13.20
CA ASP A 56 3.73 17.56 -12.37
C ASP A 56 4.39 16.28 -11.83
N TYR A 57 3.60 15.25 -11.52
CA TYR A 57 4.11 13.94 -11.15
C TYR A 57 4.91 13.29 -12.29
N ALA A 58 4.41 13.35 -13.53
CA ALA A 58 5.14 12.81 -14.69
C ALA A 58 6.47 13.55 -14.93
N ALA A 59 6.48 14.88 -14.80
CA ALA A 59 7.70 15.68 -14.92
C ALA A 59 8.71 15.36 -13.79
N LEU A 60 8.23 15.25 -12.54
CA LEU A 60 9.05 14.87 -11.39
C LEU A 60 9.65 13.48 -11.57
N GLN A 61 8.86 12.52 -12.06
CA GLN A 61 9.32 11.15 -12.28
C GLN A 61 10.42 11.09 -13.34
N GLU A 62 10.31 11.88 -14.41
CA GLU A 62 11.35 11.96 -15.45
C GLU A 62 12.64 12.58 -14.89
N HIS A 63 12.52 13.64 -14.09
CA HIS A 63 13.67 14.26 -13.42
C HIS A 63 14.39 13.31 -12.45
N LEU A 64 13.64 12.53 -11.67
CA LEU A 64 14.20 11.53 -10.75
C LEU A 64 14.84 10.34 -11.47
N ARG A 65 14.47 10.09 -12.73
CA ARG A 65 15.01 8.99 -13.54
C ARG A 65 16.29 9.37 -14.29
N ASP A 66 16.56 10.67 -14.44
CA ASP A 66 17.77 11.14 -15.09
C ASP A 66 19.01 10.72 -14.27
N PRO A 67 19.89 9.88 -14.84
CA PRO A 67 21.11 9.43 -14.15
C PRO A 67 22.11 10.56 -13.89
N ASN A 68 21.95 11.72 -14.55
CA ASN A 68 22.79 12.90 -14.33
C ASN A 68 22.29 13.80 -13.19
N THR A 69 21.10 13.53 -12.63
CA THR A 69 20.60 14.28 -11.47
C THR A 69 21.49 13.97 -10.27
N GLU A 70 22.11 15.01 -9.70
CA GLU A 70 22.91 14.88 -8.49
C GLU A 70 22.04 14.33 -7.35
N THR A 71 22.51 13.27 -6.70
CA THR A 71 21.81 12.70 -5.56
C THR A 71 21.94 13.67 -4.38
N VAL A 72 20.91 14.47 -4.15
CA VAL A 72 20.87 15.41 -3.02
C VAL A 72 20.59 14.62 -1.76
N VAL A 73 21.66 14.19 -1.08
CA VAL A 73 21.58 13.58 0.24
C VAL A 73 21.92 14.65 1.28
N ASN A 74 21.25 14.64 2.43
CA ASN A 74 21.63 15.49 3.55
C ASN A 74 23.15 15.33 3.86
N PRO A 75 23.92 16.43 3.98
CA PRO A 75 25.36 16.36 4.18
C PRO A 75 25.77 15.50 5.38
N ASP A 76 24.99 15.52 6.47
CA ASP A 76 25.25 14.75 7.67
C ASP A 76 25.13 13.24 7.40
N ILE A 77 24.14 12.84 6.59
CA ILE A 77 23.95 11.45 6.17
C ILE A 77 25.08 11.03 5.23
N ALA A 78 25.50 11.90 4.32
CA ALA A 78 26.62 11.62 3.42
C ALA A 78 27.93 11.41 4.19
N GLU A 79 28.18 12.22 5.23
CA GLU A 79 29.32 12.05 6.13
C GLU A 79 29.23 10.72 6.90
N LEU A 80 28.07 10.42 7.48
CA LEU A 80 27.83 9.15 8.18
C LEU A 80 28.12 7.94 7.27
N ILE A 81 27.64 7.97 6.02
CA ILE A 81 27.89 6.90 5.03
C ILE A 81 29.39 6.73 4.81
N LYS A 82 30.15 7.82 4.66
CA LYS A 82 31.61 7.77 4.49
C LYS A 82 32.30 7.14 5.71
N LEU A 83 31.90 7.52 6.92
CA LEU A 83 32.44 6.95 8.16
C LEU A 83 32.12 5.45 8.27
N LEU A 84 30.91 5.03 7.89
CA LEU A 84 30.52 3.61 7.88
C LEU A 84 31.32 2.81 6.84
N GLN A 85 31.54 3.37 5.65
CA GLN A 85 32.39 2.76 4.63
C GLN A 85 33.83 2.60 5.15
N LEU A 86 34.40 3.63 5.78
CA LEU A 86 35.73 3.58 6.38
C LEU A 86 35.80 2.51 7.48
N ARG A 87 34.81 2.47 8.38
CA ARG A 87 34.72 1.42 9.42
C ARG A 87 34.72 0.02 8.79
N ARG A 88 33.97 -0.17 7.70
CA ARG A 88 33.91 -1.46 6.99
C ARG A 88 35.26 -1.87 6.40
N LEU A 89 36.06 -0.91 5.93
CA LEU A 89 37.42 -1.16 5.43
C LEU A 89 38.41 -1.48 6.56
N LEU A 90 38.25 -0.87 7.74
CA LEU A 90 39.14 -1.08 8.88
C LEU A 90 38.82 -2.36 9.67
N LYS A 91 37.57 -2.84 9.63
CA LYS A 91 37.10 -4.05 10.31
C LYS A 91 37.97 -5.30 10.10
N PRO A 92 38.48 -5.63 8.90
CA PRO A 92 39.37 -6.79 8.72
C PRO A 92 40.77 -6.61 9.32
N ILE A 93 41.25 -5.37 9.47
CA ILE A 93 42.62 -5.06 9.92
C ILE A 93 42.67 -4.94 11.45
N LEU A 94 41.60 -4.44 12.06
CA LEU A 94 41.50 -4.19 13.50
C LEU A 94 40.46 -5.13 14.14
N PRO A 95 40.77 -6.43 14.35
CA PRO A 95 39.82 -7.43 14.82
C PRO A 95 39.27 -7.18 16.24
N PHE A 96 39.85 -6.23 16.96
CA PHE A 96 39.46 -5.80 18.30
C PHE A 96 38.49 -4.61 18.32
N LEU A 97 38.27 -3.93 17.18
CA LEU A 97 37.14 -2.99 17.02
C LEU A 97 35.86 -3.79 16.73
N ARG A 98 35.31 -4.42 17.76
CA ARG A 98 33.97 -5.00 17.72
C ARG A 98 32.95 -3.91 18.03
#